data_AF-A0A0M0HZ06-F1
#
_entry.id   AF-A0A0M0HZ06-F1
#
_cell.length_a   1.000
_cell.length_b   1.000
_cell.length_c   1.000
_cell.angle_alpha   90.00
_cell.angle_beta   90.00
_cell.angle_gamma   90.00
#
_symmetry.space_group_name_H-M   'P 1'
#
loop_
_entity.id
_entity.type
_entity.pdbx_description
1 polymer ?
#
loop_
_entity_poly.entity_id
_entity_poly.type
_entity_poly.pdbx_seq_one_letter_code
_entity_poly.pdbx_strand_id
1 'polypeptide(L)'
;MSRIPAERKEAILKKLLPPYSMSVSQLSKEEGVSTATLYHWRQQLRRSGAAVPNSNTSSEQWSAQTKLAIVAETYSMTESELSHYCREKGLFPEQVQSWREECMQGFQSSKEREAEAKKQAKADKLEIKELKKELRHKEKALAETAALLVLRKKLRAFYGEEPEDD
;
A
#
# COMPACT_ATOMS: atom_id res chain seq x y z
N MET A 1 11.13 -45.33 -1.44
CA MET A 1 11.40 -44.04 -0.75
C MET A 1 11.11 -44.23 0.72
N SER A 2 12.08 -43.99 1.58
CA SER A 2 11.97 -44.12 3.04
C SER A 2 10.86 -43.22 3.55
N ARG A 3 9.90 -43.77 4.28
CA ARG A 3 8.78 -43.01 4.87
C ARG A 3 9.38 -42.05 5.92
N ILE A 4 9.32 -40.75 5.66
CA ILE A 4 9.79 -39.74 6.62
C ILE A 4 8.81 -39.75 7.82
N PRO A 5 9.29 -39.97 9.06
CA PRO A 5 8.46 -39.92 10.25
C PRO A 5 7.75 -38.56 10.38
N ALA A 6 6.54 -38.55 10.94
CA ALA A 6 5.73 -37.33 11.08
C ALA A 6 6.47 -36.24 11.89
N GLU A 7 7.12 -36.63 12.99
CA GLU A 7 7.91 -35.74 13.84
C GLU A 7 9.07 -35.08 13.08
N ARG A 8 9.77 -35.86 12.24
CA ARG A 8 10.84 -35.33 11.38
C ARG A 8 10.28 -34.37 10.33
N LYS A 9 9.13 -34.69 9.72
CA LYS A 9 8.46 -33.79 8.77
C LYS A 9 8.11 -32.46 9.43
N GLU A 10 7.56 -32.48 10.65
CA GLU A 10 7.20 -31.26 11.38
C GLU A 10 8.42 -30.41 11.74
N ALA A 11 9.51 -31.02 12.21
CA ALA A 11 10.76 -30.32 12.51
C ALA A 11 11.33 -29.61 11.27
N ILE A 12 11.32 -30.29 10.11
CA ILE A 12 11.76 -29.72 8.83
C ILE A 12 10.84 -28.57 8.41
N LEU A 13 9.52 -28.72 8.59
CA LEU A 13 8.54 -27.69 8.24
C LEU A 13 8.66 -26.44 9.12
N LYS A 14 9.02 -26.58 10.41
CA LYS A 14 9.28 -25.43 11.29
C LYS A 14 10.43 -24.55 10.79
N LYS A 15 11.43 -25.12 10.13
CA LYS A 15 12.54 -24.37 9.52
C LYS A 15 12.12 -23.52 8.30
N LEU A 16 11.02 -23.89 7.63
CA LEU A 16 10.44 -23.12 6.52
C LEU A 16 9.57 -21.94 6.99
N LEU A 17 9.25 -21.89 8.28
CA LEU A 17 8.42 -20.86 8.88
C LEU A 17 9.29 -19.83 9.61
N PRO A 18 8.77 -18.60 9.83
CA PRO A 18 9.39 -17.64 10.72
C PRO A 18 9.59 -18.26 12.12
N PRO A 19 10.75 -18.01 12.79
CA PRO A 19 11.75 -16.98 12.49
C PRO A 19 12.87 -17.40 11.52
N TYR A 20 12.96 -18.68 11.13
CA TYR A 20 14.09 -19.17 10.33
C TYR A 20 13.91 -18.89 8.84
N SER A 21 12.69 -19.06 8.31
CA SER A 21 12.33 -18.74 6.92
C SER A 21 13.31 -19.25 5.86
N MET A 22 13.86 -20.46 6.06
CA MET A 22 14.90 -21.04 5.22
C MET A 22 14.43 -21.30 3.79
N SER A 23 15.35 -21.18 2.82
CA SER A 23 15.05 -21.51 1.44
C SER A 23 14.94 -23.03 1.23
N VAL A 24 14.11 -23.45 0.27
CA VAL A 24 13.93 -24.88 -0.08
C VAL A 24 15.25 -25.52 -0.53
N SER A 25 16.12 -24.76 -1.21
CA SER A 25 17.42 -25.22 -1.68
C SER A 25 18.40 -25.47 -0.53
N GLN A 26 18.47 -24.56 0.46
CA GLN A 26 19.29 -24.75 1.66
C GLN A 26 18.78 -25.94 2.48
N LEU A 27 17.47 -25.99 2.74
CA LEU A 27 16.86 -27.06 3.54
C LEU A 27 17.01 -28.44 2.89
N SER A 28 16.98 -28.51 1.56
CA SER A 28 17.23 -29.75 0.81
C SER A 28 18.65 -30.27 1.05
N LYS A 29 19.64 -29.38 1.08
CA LYS A 29 21.04 -29.74 1.35
C LYS A 29 21.26 -30.17 2.79
N GLU A 30 20.64 -29.50 3.76
CA GLU A 30 20.79 -29.83 5.18
C GLU A 30 20.09 -31.13 5.58
N GLU A 31 18.84 -31.31 5.16
CA GLU A 31 18.00 -32.41 5.63
C GLU A 31 18.03 -33.64 4.73
N GLY A 32 18.69 -33.54 3.56
CA GLY A 32 18.77 -34.61 2.56
C GLY A 32 17.40 -34.94 1.94
N VAL A 33 16.43 -34.02 2.00
CA VAL A 33 15.09 -34.18 1.41
C VAL A 33 15.09 -33.57 0.01
N SER A 34 14.44 -34.24 -0.94
CA SER A 34 14.33 -33.72 -2.30
C SER A 34 13.63 -32.36 -2.33
N THR A 35 14.10 -31.46 -3.18
CA THR A 35 13.48 -30.15 -3.40
C THR A 35 12.00 -30.29 -3.79
N ALA A 36 11.65 -31.28 -4.62
CA ALA A 36 10.28 -31.57 -5.02
C ALA A 36 9.36 -31.88 -3.83
N THR A 37 9.82 -32.70 -2.87
CA THR A 37 9.07 -33.02 -1.65
C THR A 37 8.87 -31.79 -0.76
N LEU A 38 9.92 -30.98 -0.59
CA LEU A 38 9.84 -29.75 0.19
C LEU A 38 8.89 -28.73 -0.43
N TYR A 39 8.90 -28.55 -1.75
CA TYR A 39 7.94 -27.70 -2.46
C TYR A 39 6.50 -28.17 -2.27
N HIS A 40 6.26 -29.49 -2.32
CA HIS A 40 4.94 -30.07 -2.05
C HIS A 40 4.47 -29.75 -0.62
N TRP A 41 5.31 -29.99 0.39
CA TRP A 41 4.94 -29.69 1.78
C TRP A 41 4.73 -28.20 2.03
N ARG A 42 5.51 -27.35 1.36
CA ARG A 42 5.33 -25.89 1.38
C ARG A 42 3.97 -25.47 0.83
N GLN A 43 3.53 -26.11 -0.27
CA GLN A 43 2.20 -25.89 -0.84
C GLN A 43 1.09 -26.32 0.13
N GLN A 44 1.27 -27.45 0.81
CA GLN A 44 0.32 -27.96 1.79
C GLN A 44 0.18 -27.02 2.99
N LEU A 45 1.31 -26.51 3.52
CA LEU A 45 1.34 -25.52 4.59
C LEU A 45 0.61 -24.22 4.23
N ARG A 46 0.73 -23.75 2.99
CA ARG A 46 0.00 -22.56 2.53
C ARG A 46 -1.50 -22.79 2.48
N ARG A 47 -1.94 -23.97 2.01
CA ARG A 47 -3.37 -24.32 2.01
C ARG A 47 -3.96 -24.37 3.41
N SER A 48 -3.14 -24.68 4.42
CA SER A 48 -3.54 -24.62 5.83
C SER A 48 -3.38 -23.22 6.47
N GLY A 49 -3.05 -22.19 5.68
CA GLY A 49 -2.96 -20.81 6.15
C GLY A 49 -1.61 -20.40 6.77
N ALA A 50 -0.57 -21.24 6.67
CA ALA A 50 0.74 -20.88 7.21
C ALA A 50 1.46 -19.86 6.31
N ALA A 51 2.09 -18.87 6.95
CA ALA A 51 2.85 -17.81 6.32
C ALA A 51 4.20 -18.33 5.77
N VAL A 52 4.16 -18.93 4.57
CA VAL A 52 5.38 -19.43 3.92
C VAL A 52 5.74 -18.57 2.71
N PRO A 53 6.89 -17.88 2.72
CA PRO A 53 7.35 -17.06 1.61
C PRO A 53 7.54 -17.86 0.31
N ASN A 54 7.15 -17.28 -0.84
CA ASN A 54 7.41 -17.84 -2.16
C ASN A 54 8.12 -16.80 -3.04
N SER A 55 9.18 -17.21 -3.73
CA SER A 55 9.90 -16.37 -4.69
C SER A 55 9.06 -15.99 -5.92
N ASN A 56 7.98 -16.73 -6.23
CA ASN A 56 7.22 -16.59 -7.49
C ASN A 56 5.77 -16.09 -7.31
N THR A 57 5.39 -15.56 -6.14
CA THR A 57 4.04 -15.02 -5.93
C THR A 57 4.11 -13.50 -5.85
N SER A 58 3.30 -12.78 -6.64
CA SER A 58 3.20 -11.32 -6.56
C SER A 58 3.03 -10.90 -5.10
N SER A 59 3.91 -10.01 -4.62
CA SER A 59 3.94 -9.46 -3.26
C SER A 59 2.58 -8.97 -2.73
N GLU A 60 1.65 -8.61 -3.63
CA GLU A 60 0.29 -8.17 -3.30
C GLU A 60 -0.61 -9.31 -2.77
N GLN A 61 -0.36 -10.55 -3.19
CA GLN A 61 -1.14 -11.73 -2.79
C GLN A 61 -0.66 -12.34 -1.46
N TRP A 62 0.32 -11.72 -0.80
CA TRP A 62 0.88 -12.24 0.45
C TRP A 62 -0.05 -11.93 1.61
N SER A 63 -0.26 -12.92 2.49
CA SER A 63 -1.09 -12.72 3.68
C SER A 63 -0.48 -11.67 4.61
N ALA A 64 -1.33 -10.96 5.36
CA ALA A 64 -0.89 -9.96 6.35
C ALA A 64 0.12 -10.54 7.36
N GLN A 65 -0.07 -11.80 7.76
CA GLN A 65 0.85 -12.53 8.64
C GLN A 65 2.24 -12.71 8.01
N THR A 66 2.31 -12.97 6.70
CA THR A 66 3.59 -13.12 5.98
C THR A 66 4.29 -11.77 5.85
N LYS A 67 3.55 -10.70 5.54
CA LYS A 67 4.08 -9.33 5.49
C LYS A 67 4.66 -8.93 6.83
N LEU A 68 3.93 -9.19 7.93
CA LEU A 68 4.40 -8.91 9.29
C LEU A 68 5.66 -9.70 9.64
N ALA A 69 5.75 -10.98 9.27
CA ALA A 69 6.93 -11.80 9.53
C ALA A 69 8.19 -11.24 8.84
N ILE A 70 8.08 -10.81 7.59
CA ILE A 70 9.19 -10.17 6.86
C ILE A 70 9.59 -8.85 7.50
N VAL A 71 8.60 -8.03 7.88
CA VAL A 71 8.86 -6.78 8.58
C VAL A 71 9.64 -7.04 9.87
N ALA A 72 9.27 -8.06 10.63
CA ALA A 72 9.97 -8.46 11.85
C ALA A 72 11.39 -8.99 11.58
N GLU A 73 11.58 -9.85 10.58
CA GLU A 73 12.89 -10.39 10.18
C GLU A 73 13.85 -9.29 9.72
N THR A 74 13.33 -8.34 8.95
CA THR A 74 14.16 -7.30 8.33
C THR A 74 14.40 -6.11 9.26
N TYR A 75 13.72 -6.02 10.41
CA TYR A 75 13.74 -4.83 11.27
C TYR A 75 15.16 -4.43 11.72
N SER A 76 16.01 -5.41 12.02
CA SER A 76 17.40 -5.18 12.45
C SER A 76 18.41 -5.14 11.31
N MET A 77 17.98 -5.34 10.06
CA MET A 77 18.87 -5.39 8.90
C MET A 77 19.27 -3.99 8.42
N THR A 78 20.51 -3.86 7.97
CA THR A 78 21.00 -2.66 7.26
C THR A 78 20.42 -2.56 5.85
N GLU A 79 20.54 -1.40 5.20
CA GLU A 79 20.00 -1.19 3.84
C GLU A 79 20.60 -2.16 2.80
N SER A 80 21.88 -2.49 2.93
CA SER A 80 22.56 -3.47 2.08
C SER A 80 22.05 -4.90 2.32
N GLU A 81 21.81 -5.27 3.58
CA GLU A 81 21.29 -6.58 3.96
C GLU A 81 19.83 -6.73 3.52
N LEU A 82 19.01 -5.68 3.69
CA LEU A 82 17.65 -5.63 3.19
C LEU A 82 17.63 -5.82 1.67
N SER A 83 18.50 -5.12 0.93
CA SER A 83 18.60 -5.25 -0.53
C SER A 83 18.96 -6.67 -0.95
N HIS A 84 19.88 -7.33 -0.23
CA HIS A 84 20.24 -8.73 -0.50
C HIS A 84 19.06 -9.67 -0.20
N TYR A 85 18.44 -9.53 0.97
CA TYR A 85 17.26 -10.30 1.38
C TYR A 85 16.11 -10.16 0.36
N CYS A 86 15.83 -8.93 -0.08
CA CYS A 86 14.84 -8.62 -1.09
C CYS A 86 15.11 -9.34 -2.42
N ARG A 87 16.37 -9.36 -2.90
CA ARG A 87 16.75 -10.10 -4.12
C ARG A 87 16.55 -11.60 -3.98
N GLU A 88 16.88 -12.19 -2.84
CA GLU A 88 16.68 -13.63 -2.60
C GLU A 88 15.19 -14.01 -2.51
N LYS A 89 14.37 -13.12 -1.95
CA LYS A 89 12.93 -13.36 -1.72
C LYS A 89 12.04 -12.90 -2.87
N GLY A 90 12.59 -12.20 -3.87
CA GLY A 90 11.83 -11.63 -4.98
C GLY A 90 10.96 -10.42 -4.58
N LEU A 91 11.46 -9.62 -3.65
CA LEU A 91 10.81 -8.42 -3.12
C LEU A 91 11.60 -7.17 -3.49
N PHE A 92 10.92 -6.03 -3.46
CA PHE A 92 11.57 -4.72 -3.55
C PHE A 92 11.73 -4.11 -2.15
N PRO A 93 12.86 -3.46 -1.83
CA PRO A 93 13.06 -2.79 -0.53
C PRO A 93 11.93 -1.83 -0.16
N GLU A 94 11.39 -1.11 -1.15
CA GLU A 94 10.30 -0.15 -1.02
C GLU A 94 9.02 -0.82 -0.50
N GLN A 95 8.77 -2.08 -0.88
CA GLN A 95 7.60 -2.82 -0.41
C GLN A 95 7.72 -3.17 1.08
N VAL A 96 8.92 -3.57 1.50
CA VAL A 96 9.19 -3.86 2.91
C VAL A 96 9.11 -2.59 3.76
N GLN A 97 9.58 -1.46 3.24
CA GLN A 97 9.43 -0.16 3.89
C GLN A 97 7.96 0.25 4.02
N SER A 98 7.18 0.14 2.94
CA SER A 98 5.74 0.40 2.97
C SER A 98 5.02 -0.44 4.03
N TRP A 99 5.31 -1.75 4.13
CA TRP A 99 4.71 -2.58 5.17
C TRP A 99 5.18 -2.24 6.59
N ARG A 100 6.41 -1.75 6.77
CA ARG A 100 6.89 -1.24 8.07
C ARG A 100 6.07 -0.03 8.49
N GLU A 101 5.85 0.91 7.58
CA GLU A 101 5.05 2.10 7.83
C GLU A 101 3.60 1.74 8.15
N GLU A 102 2.97 0.85 7.37
CA GLU A 102 1.63 0.35 7.64
C GLU A 102 1.53 -0.32 9.02
N CYS A 103 2.54 -1.12 9.40
CA CYS A 103 2.60 -1.73 10.74
C CYS A 103 2.70 -0.66 11.83
N MET A 104 3.59 0.32 11.69
CA MET A 104 3.75 1.40 12.66
C MET A 104 2.48 2.25 12.77
N GLN A 105 1.85 2.59 11.65
CA GLN A 105 0.55 3.25 11.63
C GLN A 105 -0.49 2.39 12.34
N GLY A 106 -0.47 1.06 12.15
CA GLY A 106 -1.29 0.06 12.85
C GLY A 106 -1.19 0.12 14.37
N PHE A 107 0.01 0.40 14.89
CA PHE A 107 0.29 0.53 16.32
C PHE A 107 -0.05 1.90 16.90
N GLN A 108 -0.20 2.94 16.07
CA GLN A 108 -0.70 4.23 16.56
C GLN A 108 -2.05 4.02 17.23
N SER A 109 -2.19 4.55 18.44
CA SER A 109 -3.40 4.33 19.23
C SER A 109 -4.61 4.87 18.49
N SER A 110 -5.78 4.24 18.67
CA SER A 110 -7.05 4.74 18.12
C SER A 110 -7.27 6.22 18.47
N LYS A 111 -6.77 6.66 19.64
CA LYS A 111 -6.84 8.04 20.11
C LYS A 111 -5.98 9.01 19.28
N GLU A 112 -4.77 8.62 18.91
CA GLU A 112 -3.88 9.43 18.06
C GLU A 112 -4.45 9.57 16.64
N ARG A 113 -4.92 8.45 16.07
CA ARG A 113 -5.60 8.45 14.76
C ARG A 113 -6.85 9.34 14.76
N GLU A 114 -7.69 9.26 15.79
CA GLU A 114 -8.86 10.14 15.93
C GLU A 114 -8.48 11.61 16.11
N ALA A 115 -7.38 11.91 16.81
CA ALA A 115 -6.91 13.27 17.01
C ALA A 115 -6.41 13.88 15.69
N GLU A 116 -5.63 13.14 14.90
CA GLU A 116 -5.18 13.55 13.57
C GLU A 116 -6.36 13.73 12.60
N ALA A 117 -7.29 12.78 12.56
CA ALA A 117 -8.49 12.89 11.74
C ALA A 117 -9.32 14.13 12.09
N LYS A 118 -9.47 14.45 13.39
CA LYS A 118 -10.15 15.66 13.85
C LYS A 118 -9.40 16.94 13.46
N LYS A 119 -8.08 16.93 13.50
CA LYS A 119 -7.25 18.08 13.08
C LYS A 119 -7.38 18.31 11.58
N GLN A 120 -7.31 17.26 10.77
CA GLN A 120 -7.49 17.33 9.33
C GLN A 120 -8.89 17.83 8.97
N ALA A 121 -9.94 17.26 9.56
CA ALA A 121 -11.32 17.69 9.31
C ALA A 121 -11.56 19.17 9.66
N LYS A 122 -10.86 19.73 10.65
CA LYS A 122 -10.91 21.16 10.96
C LYS A 122 -10.21 22.00 9.89
N ALA A 123 -9.04 21.58 9.42
CA ALA A 123 -8.30 22.26 8.36
C ALA A 123 -9.11 22.29 7.05
N ASP A 124 -9.60 21.13 6.62
CA ASP A 124 -10.41 21.01 5.40
C ASP A 124 -11.68 21.87 5.48
N LYS A 125 -12.33 21.93 6.65
CA LYS A 125 -13.52 22.76 6.84
C LYS A 125 -13.23 24.26 6.71
N LEU A 126 -12.05 24.72 7.12
CA LEU A 126 -11.64 26.11 6.94
C LEU A 126 -11.34 26.40 5.48
N GLU A 127 -10.62 25.51 4.81
CA GLU A 127 -10.31 25.64 3.38
C GLU A 127 -11.58 25.65 2.52
N ILE A 128 -12.51 24.72 2.77
CA ILE A 128 -13.81 24.70 2.09
C ILE A 128 -14.59 26.00 2.28
N LYS A 129 -14.51 26.61 3.47
CA LYS A 129 -15.18 27.89 3.73
C LYS A 129 -14.56 29.03 2.92
N GLU A 130 -13.23 29.08 2.84
CA GLU A 130 -12.52 30.11 2.09
C GLU A 130 -12.77 29.94 0.59
N LEU A 131 -12.61 28.73 0.06
CA LEU A 131 -12.89 28.41 -1.34
C LEU A 131 -14.34 28.76 -1.72
N LYS A 132 -15.32 28.46 -0.85
CA LYS A 132 -16.72 28.86 -1.08
C LYS A 132 -16.92 30.38 -1.09
N LYS A 133 -16.16 31.12 -0.29
CA LYS A 133 -16.24 32.59 -0.25
C LYS A 133 -15.65 33.19 -1.53
N GLU A 134 -14.49 32.71 -1.95
CA GLU A 134 -13.87 33.11 -3.21
C GLU A 134 -14.77 32.79 -4.41
N LEU A 135 -15.38 31.59 -4.43
CA LEU A 135 -16.29 31.19 -5.48
C LEU A 135 -17.46 32.17 -5.60
N ARG A 136 -18.13 32.50 -4.48
CA ARG A 136 -19.23 33.49 -4.49
C ARG A 136 -18.79 34.86 -4.97
N HIS A 137 -17.58 35.30 -4.62
CA HIS A 137 -17.07 36.59 -5.08
C HIS A 137 -16.84 36.58 -6.61
N LYS A 138 -16.24 35.50 -7.14
CA LYS A 138 -16.02 35.31 -8.58
C LYS A 138 -17.33 35.20 -9.34
N GLU A 139 -18.32 34.47 -8.82
CA GLU A 139 -19.66 34.36 -9.41
C GLU A 139 -20.38 35.72 -9.46
N LYS A 140 -20.27 36.53 -8.39
CA LYS A 140 -20.85 37.88 -8.37
C LYS A 140 -20.20 38.78 -9.42
N ALA A 141 -18.87 38.80 -9.50
CA ALA A 141 -18.15 39.57 -10.52
C ALA A 141 -18.53 39.11 -11.94
N LEU A 142 -18.67 37.80 -12.15
CA LEU A 142 -19.11 37.24 -13.43
C LEU A 142 -20.55 37.63 -13.78
N ALA A 143 -21.45 37.68 -12.79
CA ALA A 143 -22.82 38.14 -12.99
C ALA A 143 -22.86 39.65 -13.34
N GLU A 144 -22.04 40.47 -12.70
CA GLU A 144 -21.91 41.90 -12.99
C GLU A 144 -21.38 42.12 -14.42
N THR A 145 -20.35 41.39 -14.85
CA THR A 145 -19.85 41.49 -16.24
C THR A 145 -20.88 41.02 -17.27
N ALA A 146 -21.58 39.92 -17.00
CA ALA A 146 -22.68 39.45 -17.85
C ALA A 146 -23.80 40.50 -17.97
N ALA A 147 -24.18 41.16 -16.87
CA ALA A 147 -25.17 42.23 -16.89
C ALA A 147 -24.70 43.44 -17.72
N LEU A 148 -23.44 43.84 -17.59
CA LEU A 148 -22.85 44.92 -18.40
C LEU A 148 -22.83 44.58 -19.90
N LEU A 149 -22.50 43.33 -20.27
CA LEU A 149 -22.55 42.87 -21.66
C LEU A 149 -23.98 42.93 -22.23
N VAL A 150 -24.98 42.52 -21.45
CA VAL A 150 -26.39 42.59 -21.85
C VAL A 150 -26.83 44.04 -22.03
N LEU A 151 -26.48 44.94 -21.11
CA LEU A 151 -26.81 46.36 -21.21
C LEU A 151 -26.15 47.01 -22.43
N ARG A 152 -24.86 46.71 -22.67
CA ARG A 152 -24.13 47.17 -23.87
C ARG A 152 -24.81 46.71 -25.16
N LYS A 153 -25.24 45.44 -25.23
CA LYS A 153 -25.98 44.90 -26.39
C LYS A 153 -27.30 45.63 -26.60
N LYS A 154 -28.08 45.87 -25.53
CA LYS A 154 -29.35 46.60 -25.62
C LYS A 154 -29.16 48.06 -26.06
N LEU A 155 -28.11 48.71 -25.57
CA LEU A 155 -27.78 50.09 -25.94
C LEU A 155 -27.42 50.19 -27.43
N ARG A 156 -26.53 49.31 -27.94
CA ARG A 156 -26.20 49.23 -29.37
C ARG A 156 -27.44 49.04 -30.24
N ALA A 157 -28.33 48.12 -29.84
CA ALA A 157 -29.59 47.89 -30.54
C ALA A 157 -30.51 49.13 -30.57
N PHE A 158 -30.52 49.94 -29.50
CA PHE A 158 -31.29 51.19 -29.46
C PHE A 158 -30.74 52.24 -30.43
N TYR A 159 -29.41 52.33 -30.57
CA TYR A 159 -28.76 53.27 -31.49
C TYR A 159 -28.63 52.75 -32.93
N GLY A 160 -29.12 51.54 -33.24
CA GLY A 160 -29.04 50.95 -34.58
C GLY A 160 -27.64 50.53 -35.00
N GLU A 161 -26.71 50.41 -34.05
CA GLU A 161 -25.38 49.83 -34.31
C GLU A 161 -25.54 48.30 -34.38
N GLU A 162 -25.38 47.72 -35.58
CA GLU A 162 -25.38 46.27 -35.74
C GLU A 162 -24.25 45.65 -34.90
N PRO A 163 -24.49 44.49 -34.27
CA PRO A 163 -23.45 43.83 -33.50
C PRO A 163 -22.30 43.39 -34.42
N GLU A 164 -21.07 43.79 -34.10
CA GLU A 164 -19.89 43.02 -34.51
C GLU A 164 -20.03 41.63 -33.86
N ASP A 165 -20.38 40.64 -34.67
CA ASP A 165 -20.36 39.22 -34.31
C ASP A 165 -18.90 38.77 -34.17
N ASP A 166 -18.56 38.24 -32.98
CA ASP A 166 -17.40 37.36 -32.71
C ASP A 166 -17.92 36.10 -32.00
#